data_AF-A0A388PC08-F1
#
_entry.id   AF-A0A388PC08-F1
#
_cell.length_a   1.000
_cell.length_b   1.000
_cell.length_c   1.000
_cell.angle_alpha   90.00
_cell.angle_beta   90.00
_cell.angle_gamma   90.00
#
_symmetry.space_group_name_H-M   'P 1'
#
loop_
_entity.id
_entity.type
_entity.pdbx_description
1 polymer ?
#
loop_
_entity_poly.entity_id
_entity_poly.type
_entity_poly.pdbx_seq_one_letter_code
_entity_poly.pdbx_strand_id
1 'polypeptide(L)'
;MPYSQRIQPGDLGVGDVVPTAPDDERLTPAYASLPGDEDLDITQLFEFGLGRARVLSIIGRDAASKRWYEGDRGPRTPIAQAAPKPCLSCGFFIPISGSLRTAFGVCSNAISPEDARVVSVDHGCGAHSEALIKAE
;
A
#
# COMPACT_ATOMS: atom_id res chain seq x y z
N MET A 1 -7.27 6.75 29.36
CA MET A 1 -7.33 6.71 27.89
C MET A 1 -8.73 6.34 27.44
N PRO A 2 -9.41 7.12 26.58
CA PRO A 2 -10.63 6.71 25.87
C PRO A 2 -10.45 5.37 25.13
N TYR A 3 -11.53 4.61 24.92
CA TYR A 3 -11.49 3.30 24.24
C TYR A 3 -10.87 3.37 22.84
N SER A 4 -11.19 4.41 22.06
CA SER A 4 -10.61 4.66 20.73
C SER A 4 -9.09 4.82 20.73
N GLN A 5 -8.49 5.22 21.85
CA GLN A 5 -7.04 5.39 22.00
C GLN A 5 -6.33 4.12 22.48
N ARG A 6 -7.07 3.01 22.67
CA ARG A 6 -6.52 1.71 23.08
C ARG A 6 -6.45 0.67 21.96
N ILE A 7 -7.14 0.92 20.84
CA ILE A 7 -7.24 -0.04 19.74
C ILE A 7 -5.90 -0.12 19.01
N GLN A 8 -5.35 -1.32 18.94
CA GLN A 8 -4.11 -1.67 18.25
C GLN A 8 -4.39 -2.53 17.01
N PRO A 9 -3.40 -2.64 16.10
CA PRO A 9 -3.47 -3.62 15.02
C PRO A 9 -3.72 -5.04 15.58
N GLY A 10 -4.78 -5.70 15.10
CA GLY A 10 -5.17 -7.04 15.54
C GLY A 10 -6.32 -7.10 16.55
N ASP A 11 -6.72 -5.96 17.14
CA ASP A 11 -7.80 -5.92 18.13
C ASP A 11 -9.21 -6.05 17.52
N LEU A 12 -9.34 -5.92 16.19
CA LEU A 12 -10.63 -5.93 15.50
C LEU A 12 -10.98 -7.33 15.01
N GLY A 13 -12.15 -7.81 15.44
CA GLY A 13 -12.79 -9.04 15.00
C GLY A 13 -13.97 -8.81 14.06
N VAL A 14 -14.68 -9.90 13.78
CA VAL A 14 -15.86 -9.87 12.89
C VAL A 14 -17.00 -9.10 13.55
N GLY A 15 -17.45 -8.03 12.89
CA GLY A 15 -18.59 -7.21 13.33
C GLY A 15 -18.20 -5.97 14.15
N ASP A 16 -16.92 -5.82 14.51
CA ASP A 16 -16.47 -4.63 15.22
C ASP A 16 -16.55 -3.38 14.33
N VAL A 17 -17.04 -2.28 14.92
CA VAL A 17 -17.12 -0.96 14.27
C VAL A 17 -16.33 0.03 15.10
N VAL A 18 -15.27 0.58 14.52
CA VAL A 18 -14.46 1.64 15.14
C VAL A 18 -14.82 2.98 14.53
N PRO A 19 -15.44 3.90 15.29
CA PRO A 19 -15.71 5.24 14.79
C PRO A 19 -14.41 5.98 14.51
N THR A 20 -14.33 6.57 13.32
CA THR A 20 -13.22 7.48 12.97
C THR A 20 -13.50 8.86 13.53
N ALA A 21 -12.49 9.50 14.14
CA ALA A 21 -12.60 10.87 14.62
C ALA A 21 -12.99 11.83 13.47
N PRO A 22 -13.84 12.83 13.71
CA PRO A 22 -14.20 13.82 12.69
C PRO A 22 -12.98 14.60 12.17
N ASP A 23 -12.00 14.82 13.04
CA ASP A 23 -10.76 15.58 12.85
C ASP A 23 -9.51 14.69 12.65
N ASP A 24 -9.69 13.44 12.23
CA ASP A 24 -8.56 12.54 11.92
C ASP A 24 -7.70 13.12 10.79
N GLU A 25 -6.51 13.60 11.14
CA GLU A 25 -5.56 14.26 10.23
C GLU A 25 -5.11 13.37 9.06
N ARG A 26 -5.27 12.05 9.18
CA ARG A 26 -4.94 11.08 8.12
C ARG A 26 -5.96 11.12 6.99
N LEU A 27 -7.09 11.79 7.19
CA LEU A 27 -8.18 11.90 6.24
C LEU A 27 -8.44 13.36 5.85
N THR A 28 -8.94 13.54 4.64
CA THR A 28 -9.41 14.83 4.13
C THR A 28 -10.65 14.60 3.27
N PRO A 29 -11.56 15.58 3.14
CA PRO A 29 -12.68 15.46 2.20
C PRO A 29 -12.19 15.16 0.78
N ALA A 30 -12.90 14.30 0.04
CA ALA A 30 -12.48 13.89 -1.29
C ALA A 30 -12.32 15.09 -2.26
N TYR A 31 -13.25 16.04 -2.21
CA TYR A 31 -13.18 17.27 -3.02
C TYR A 31 -11.96 18.13 -2.70
N ALA A 32 -11.45 18.08 -1.46
CA ALA A 32 -10.28 18.83 -1.03
C ALA A 32 -8.96 18.13 -1.41
N SER A 33 -9.03 16.90 -1.94
CA SER A 33 -7.88 16.18 -2.50
C SER A 33 -7.73 16.36 -4.01
N LEU A 34 -8.75 16.92 -4.67
CA LEU A 34 -8.68 17.22 -6.09
C LEU A 34 -7.69 18.38 -6.30
N PRO A 35 -6.76 18.28 -7.28
CA PRO A 35 -6.08 19.45 -7.79
C PRO A 35 -7.13 20.50 -8.20
N GLY A 36 -6.87 21.79 -7.98
CA GLY A 36 -7.78 22.87 -8.39
C GLY A 36 -7.84 23.09 -9.91
N ASP A 37 -7.57 22.04 -10.68
CA ASP A 37 -7.49 22.03 -12.13
C ASP A 37 -8.83 21.53 -12.70
N GLU A 38 -9.36 22.24 -13.68
CA GLU A 38 -10.64 21.89 -14.33
C GLU A 38 -10.46 20.72 -15.32
N ASP A 39 -9.22 20.35 -15.66
CA ASP A 39 -8.87 19.28 -16.61
C ASP A 39 -8.48 17.94 -15.95
N LEU A 40 -9.07 17.63 -14.79
CA LEU A 40 -8.81 16.34 -14.14
C LEU A 40 -9.34 15.18 -14.99
N ASP A 41 -8.43 14.27 -15.39
CA ASP A 41 -8.81 13.03 -16.06
C ASP A 41 -9.68 12.16 -15.13
N ILE A 42 -10.62 11.43 -15.73
CA ILE A 42 -11.48 10.44 -15.07
C ILE A 42 -10.65 9.47 -14.22
N THR A 43 -9.47 9.05 -14.68
CA THR A 43 -8.59 8.16 -13.89
C THR A 43 -8.12 8.84 -12.59
N GLN A 44 -7.80 10.12 -12.63
CA GLN A 44 -7.41 10.92 -11.46
C GLN A 44 -8.59 11.16 -10.52
N LEU A 45 -9.79 11.41 -11.05
CA LEU A 45 -11.02 11.54 -10.26
C LEU A 45 -11.31 10.29 -9.40
N PHE A 46 -11.10 9.09 -9.94
CA PHE A 46 -11.23 7.85 -9.16
C PHE A 46 -10.12 7.71 -8.10
N GLU A 47 -8.88 8.08 -8.43
CA GLU A 47 -7.76 8.09 -7.48
C GLU A 47 -7.98 9.09 -6.31
N PHE A 48 -8.68 10.21 -6.57
CA PHE A 48 -9.07 11.19 -5.56
C PHE A 48 -10.40 10.87 -4.86
N GLY A 49 -10.95 9.69 -5.13
CA GLY A 49 -12.07 9.14 -4.38
C GLY A 49 -13.41 9.74 -4.77
N LEU A 50 -13.65 9.93 -6.06
CA LEU A 50 -15.01 10.12 -6.58
C LEU A 50 -15.96 9.10 -5.94
N GLY A 51 -17.01 9.60 -5.27
CA GLY A 51 -17.97 8.77 -4.53
C GLY A 51 -17.63 8.48 -3.06
N ARG A 52 -16.48 8.95 -2.54
CA ARG A 52 -16.09 8.79 -1.13
C ARG A 52 -16.27 10.10 -0.37
N ALA A 53 -16.75 10.03 0.88
CA ALA A 53 -16.84 11.20 1.74
C ALA A 53 -15.46 11.76 2.12
N ARG A 54 -14.50 10.86 2.41
CA ARG A 54 -13.12 11.18 2.79
C ARG A 54 -12.14 10.22 2.12
N VAL A 55 -10.95 10.72 1.82
CA VAL A 55 -9.80 9.97 1.31
C VAL A 55 -8.58 10.22 2.19
N LEU A 56 -7.47 9.51 1.97
CA LEU A 56 -6.24 9.78 2.69
C LEU A 56 -5.78 11.22 2.41
N SER A 57 -5.37 11.92 3.46
CA SER A 57 -4.62 13.18 3.35
C SER A 57 -3.18 12.90 2.95
N ILE A 58 -2.37 13.96 2.78
CA ILE A 58 -0.93 13.81 2.59
C ILE A 58 -0.26 13.18 3.82
N ILE A 59 -0.70 13.56 5.03
CA ILE A 59 -0.22 13.01 6.30
C ILE A 59 -0.52 11.52 6.38
N GLY A 60 -1.74 11.12 6.02
CA GLY A 60 -2.14 9.71 6.01
C GLY A 60 -1.34 8.87 5.01
N ARG A 61 -1.05 9.41 3.82
CA ARG A 61 -0.20 8.75 2.82
C ARG A 61 1.25 8.60 3.30
N ASP A 62 1.82 9.66 3.87
CA ASP A 62 3.20 9.64 4.38
C ASP A 62 3.36 8.65 5.53
N ALA A 63 2.44 8.67 6.49
CA ALA A 63 2.43 7.73 7.61
C ALA A 63 2.30 6.27 7.14
N ALA A 64 1.46 6.00 6.13
CA ALA A 64 1.33 4.67 5.54
C ALA A 64 2.63 4.26 4.81
N SER A 65 3.15 5.13 3.95
CA SER A 65 4.39 4.92 3.20
C SER A 65 5.55 4.57 4.12
N LYS A 66 5.78 5.38 5.15
CA LYS A 66 6.83 5.15 6.14
C LYS A 66 6.68 3.80 6.83
N ARG A 67 5.48 3.50 7.35
CA ARG A 67 5.21 2.23 8.04
C ARG A 67 5.41 1.01 7.13
N TRP A 68 5.01 1.09 5.85
CA TRP A 68 5.18 -0.01 4.91
C TRP A 68 6.64 -0.20 4.51
N TYR A 69 7.34 0.89 4.21
CA TYR A 69 8.74 0.84 3.78
C TYR A 69 9.69 0.42 4.92
N GLU A 70 9.39 0.82 6.15
CA GLU A 70 10.13 0.38 7.35
C GLU A 70 9.66 -0.97 7.88
N GLY A 71 8.56 -1.50 7.35
CA GLY A 71 7.91 -2.71 7.80
C GLY A 71 8.58 -4.00 7.34
N ASP A 72 7.92 -5.11 7.64
CA ASP A 72 8.37 -6.48 7.33
C ASP A 72 8.29 -6.84 5.83
N ARG A 73 7.84 -5.89 4.99
CA ARG A 73 7.77 -5.93 3.52
C ARG A 73 8.53 -4.78 2.85
N GLY A 74 9.43 -4.17 3.61
CA GLY A 74 10.40 -3.21 3.10
C GLY A 74 11.68 -3.87 2.58
N PRO A 75 12.59 -3.08 2.01
CA PRO A 75 13.83 -3.59 1.39
C PRO A 75 14.86 -4.09 2.40
N ARG A 76 14.75 -3.72 3.67
CA ARG A 76 15.73 -4.05 4.73
C ARG A 76 15.46 -5.37 5.43
N THR A 77 14.47 -6.12 4.97
CA THR A 77 14.09 -7.40 5.58
C THR A 77 15.09 -8.49 5.16
N PRO A 78 15.33 -9.53 5.99
CA PRO A 78 16.23 -10.61 5.62
C PRO A 78 15.85 -11.30 4.31
N ILE A 79 14.54 -11.50 4.06
CA ILE A 79 14.04 -12.09 2.81
C ILE A 79 14.35 -11.21 1.59
N ALA A 80 14.17 -9.89 1.70
CA ALA A 80 14.49 -8.96 0.62
C ALA A 80 15.98 -8.92 0.31
N GLN A 81 16.82 -8.92 1.36
CA GLN A 81 18.28 -8.92 1.20
C GLN A 81 18.81 -10.23 0.61
N ALA A 82 18.15 -11.36 0.86
CA ALA A 82 18.50 -12.66 0.30
C ALA A 82 17.93 -12.87 -1.12
N ALA A 83 16.92 -12.10 -1.52
CA ALA A 83 16.31 -12.24 -2.83
C ALA A 83 17.25 -11.74 -3.93
N PRO A 84 17.35 -12.46 -5.06
CA PRO A 84 18.28 -12.11 -6.13
C PRO A 84 17.86 -10.87 -6.93
N LYS A 85 16.57 -10.51 -6.89
CA LYS A 85 15.98 -9.41 -7.68
C LYS A 85 14.83 -8.75 -6.91
N PRO A 86 14.64 -7.43 -7.09
CA PRO A 86 13.57 -6.68 -6.44
C PRO A 86 12.20 -6.91 -7.09
N CYS A 87 11.14 -6.57 -6.36
CA CYS A 87 9.76 -6.65 -6.83
C CYS A 87 9.52 -5.78 -8.08
N LEU A 88 10.19 -4.64 -8.22
CA LEU A 88 10.06 -3.74 -9.38
C LEU A 88 10.34 -4.41 -10.72
N SER A 89 11.22 -5.42 -10.75
CA SER A 89 11.54 -6.19 -11.97
C SER A 89 10.71 -7.47 -12.12
N CYS A 90 9.81 -7.77 -11.18
CA CYS A 90 9.08 -9.02 -11.16
C CYS A 90 7.79 -8.93 -11.99
N GLY A 91 7.54 -9.90 -12.86
CA GLY A 91 6.31 -9.98 -13.66
C GLY A 91 5.03 -10.22 -12.85
N PHE A 92 5.16 -10.61 -11.57
CA PHE A 92 4.04 -10.76 -10.63
C PHE A 92 3.79 -9.50 -9.78
N PHE A 93 4.49 -8.40 -10.06
CA PHE A 93 4.31 -7.15 -9.34
C PHE A 93 3.21 -6.31 -9.99
N ILE A 94 2.17 -5.99 -9.22
CA ILE A 94 1.09 -5.10 -9.64
C ILE A 94 1.26 -3.77 -8.90
N PRO A 95 1.60 -2.65 -9.57
CA PRO A 95 1.72 -1.36 -8.91
C PRO A 95 0.40 -0.94 -8.26
N ILE A 96 0.46 -0.36 -7.06
CA ILE A 96 -0.71 0.33 -6.47
C ILE A 96 -0.99 1.59 -7.31
N SER A 97 -2.24 2.02 -7.41
CA SER A 97 -2.59 3.24 -8.16
C SER A 97 -2.17 4.53 -7.45
N GLY A 98 -2.23 5.65 -8.18
CA GLY A 98 -2.00 6.98 -7.65
C GLY A 98 -0.57 7.27 -7.19
N SER A 99 -0.45 8.16 -6.21
CA SER A 99 0.84 8.71 -5.79
C SER A 99 1.78 7.72 -5.10
N LEU A 100 1.29 6.54 -4.70
CA LEU A 100 2.12 5.48 -4.10
C LEU A 100 2.71 4.50 -5.14
N ARG A 101 2.27 4.57 -6.40
CA ARG A 101 2.62 3.60 -7.45
C ARG A 101 4.12 3.42 -7.70
N THR A 102 4.90 4.46 -7.44
CA THR A 102 6.34 4.48 -7.68
C THR A 102 7.15 3.82 -6.57
N ALA A 103 6.54 3.60 -5.40
CA ALA A 103 7.20 3.07 -4.21
C ALA A 103 6.63 1.73 -3.74
N PHE A 104 5.38 1.40 -4.09
CA PHE A 104 4.70 0.20 -3.60
C PHE A 104 3.84 -0.49 -4.65
N GLY A 105 3.65 -1.79 -4.46
CA GLY A 105 2.72 -2.61 -5.22
C GLY A 105 2.27 -3.84 -4.45
N VAL A 106 1.58 -4.74 -5.12
CA VAL A 106 1.07 -6.00 -4.58
C VAL A 106 1.71 -7.15 -5.34
N CYS A 107 2.16 -8.18 -4.61
CA CYS A 107 2.60 -9.43 -5.24
C CYS A 107 1.38 -10.30 -5.55
N SER A 108 1.33 -10.82 -6.78
CA SER A 108 0.27 -11.73 -7.26
C SER A 108 0.74 -13.17 -7.50
N ASN A 109 1.91 -13.52 -6.96
CA ASN A 109 2.46 -14.86 -7.12
C ASN A 109 2.00 -15.76 -5.98
N ALA A 110 1.08 -16.69 -6.25
CA ALA A 110 0.49 -17.59 -5.24
C ALA A 110 1.50 -18.46 -4.47
N ILE A 111 2.70 -18.70 -5.00
CA ILE A 111 3.75 -19.45 -4.28
C ILE A 111 4.65 -18.55 -3.41
N SER A 112 4.55 -17.23 -3.58
CA SER A 112 5.29 -16.28 -2.78
C SER A 112 4.68 -16.18 -1.38
N PRO A 113 5.49 -16.05 -0.32
CA PRO A 113 4.97 -15.66 0.99
C PRO A 113 4.32 -14.25 0.98
N GLU A 114 4.50 -13.51 -0.12
CA GLU A 114 4.01 -12.15 -0.32
C GLU A 114 2.72 -12.02 -1.11
N ASP A 115 2.12 -13.14 -1.50
CA ASP A 115 0.86 -13.11 -2.25
C ASP A 115 -0.21 -12.27 -1.54
N ALA A 116 -0.86 -11.39 -2.31
CA ALA A 116 -1.87 -10.46 -1.82
C ALA A 116 -1.40 -9.57 -0.65
N ARG A 117 -0.11 -9.23 -0.59
CA ARG A 117 0.46 -8.26 0.37
C ARG A 117 1.04 -7.05 -0.35
N VAL A 118 1.00 -5.91 0.33
CA VAL A 118 1.69 -4.70 -0.13
C VAL A 118 3.19 -4.85 0.15
N VAL A 119 4.00 -4.62 -0.87
CA VAL A 119 5.47 -4.69 -0.82
C VAL A 119 6.07 -3.40 -1.37
N SER A 120 7.23 -3.00 -0.87
CA SER A 120 7.98 -1.91 -1.51
C SER A 120 8.55 -2.38 -2.85
N VAL A 121 8.78 -1.45 -3.78
CA VAL A 121 9.33 -1.74 -5.12
C VAL A 121 10.71 -2.42 -5.05
N ASP A 122 11.48 -2.12 -4.02
CA ASP A 122 12.81 -2.66 -3.73
C ASP A 122 12.81 -3.83 -2.73
N HIS A 123 11.63 -4.35 -2.35
CA HIS A 123 11.49 -5.61 -1.62
C HIS A 123 11.83 -6.81 -2.52
N GLY A 124 12.00 -8.00 -1.95
CA GLY A 124 12.16 -9.23 -2.72
C GLY A 124 11.75 -10.46 -1.90
N CYS A 125 11.16 -11.47 -2.56
CA CYS A 125 10.56 -12.63 -1.89
C CYS A 125 11.19 -13.98 -2.30
N GLY A 126 12.13 -13.98 -3.25
CA GLY A 126 12.74 -15.20 -3.80
C GLY A 126 11.91 -15.91 -4.87
N ALA A 127 10.58 -15.72 -4.91
CA ALA A 127 9.68 -16.27 -5.94
C ALA A 127 9.55 -15.34 -7.16
N HIS A 128 10.70 -14.86 -7.68
CA HIS A 128 10.73 -13.93 -8.81
C HIS A 128 10.39 -14.62 -10.13
N SER A 129 9.66 -13.95 -11.03
CA SER A 129 9.25 -14.48 -12.35
C SER A 129 10.39 -14.84 -13.31
N GLU A 130 11.63 -14.48 -12.95
CA GLU A 130 12.83 -14.68 -13.77
C GLU A 130 13.81 -15.65 -13.11
N ALA A 131 13.39 -16.34 -12.04
CA ALA A 131 14.08 -17.51 -11.51
C ALA A 131 13.71 -18.72 -12.39
N LEU A 132 14.32 -18.80 -13.57
CA LEU A 132 14.04 -19.84 -14.55
C LEU A 132 14.77 -21.13 -14.20
N ILE A 133 14.08 -22.26 -14.35
CA ILE A 133 14.74 -23.57 -14.38
C ILE A 133 15.61 -23.61 -15.64
N LYS A 134 16.84 -24.14 -15.53
CA LYS A 134 17.68 -24.35 -16.73
C LYS A 134 16.94 -25.33 -17.65
N ALA A 135 16.72 -24.92 -18.90
CA ALA A 135 16.24 -25.84 -19.92
C ALA A 135 17.30 -26.95 -20.12
N GLU A 136 16.84 -28.19 -20.17
CA GLU A 136 17.67 -29.37 -20.49
C GLU A 136 18.06 -29.41 -21.97
#